data_AF-A0A2A2RN39-F1
#
_entry.id   AF-A0A2A2RN39-F1
#
_cell.length_a   1.000
_cell.length_b   1.000
_cell.length_c   1.000
_cell.angle_alpha   90.00
_cell.angle_beta   90.00
_cell.angle_gamma   90.00
#
_symmetry.space_group_name_H-M   'P 1'
#
loop_
_entity.id
_entity.type
_entity.pdbx_description
1 polymer ?
#
loop_
_entity_poly.entity_id
_entity_poly.type
_entity_poly.pdbx_seq_one_letter_code
_entity_poly.pdbx_strand_id
1 'polypeptide(L)'
;MRDPAALFDRRLHQGWGFEPAMHADNFDLLINLVALGMGASFVPVRALALYGQKKTIQRIALPEKFTRELVVVVRRHRKLPEHLKQFVDNVLF
;
A
#
# COMPACT_ATOMS: atom_id res chain seq x y z
N MET A 1 0.10 -3.49 27.00
CA MET A 1 -0.91 -2.91 26.10
C MET A 1 -0.18 -1.86 25.27
N ARG A 2 0.11 -2.10 23.99
CA ARG A 2 0.83 -1.13 23.14
C ARG A 2 -0.13 -0.01 22.77
N ASP A 3 0.30 1.22 22.99
CA ASP A 3 -0.44 2.43 22.61
C ASP A 3 -0.61 2.48 21.08
N PRO A 4 -1.85 2.45 20.55
CA PRO A 4 -2.10 2.55 19.12
C PRO A 4 -1.73 3.92 18.51
N ALA A 5 -1.56 4.97 19.33
CA ALA A 5 -1.06 6.27 18.86
C ALA A 5 0.45 6.24 18.55
N ALA A 6 1.21 5.38 19.22
CA ALA A 6 2.64 5.19 18.97
C ALA A 6 2.97 4.51 17.63
N LEU A 7 1.96 3.92 16.96
CA LEU A 7 2.12 3.33 15.61
C LEU A 7 2.07 4.37 14.49
N PHE A 8 1.54 5.57 14.75
CA PHE A 8 1.39 6.63 13.75
C PHE A 8 2.50 7.70 13.79
N ASP A 9 3.39 7.69 14.79
CA ASP A 9 4.54 8.61 14.89
C ASP A 9 5.83 8.00 14.30
N ARG A 10 5.80 7.61 13.03
CA ARG A 10 7.02 7.42 12.22
C ARG A 10 7.01 8.42 11.08
N ARG A 11 7.32 9.66 11.45
CA ARG A 11 7.63 10.74 10.50
C ARG A 11 8.71 10.26 9.54
N LEU A 12 8.43 10.41 8.25
CA LEU A 12 9.31 10.24 7.09
C LEU A 12 10.80 10.52 7.42
N HIS A 13 11.58 9.47 7.71
CA HIS A 13 12.96 9.57 8.20
C HIS A 13 14.01 9.96 7.13
N GLN A 14 13.62 10.21 5.88
CA GLN A 14 14.57 10.34 4.78
C GLN A 14 14.94 11.78 4.37
N GLY A 15 14.30 12.81 4.96
CA GLY A 15 14.71 14.22 4.79
C GLY A 15 14.65 14.76 3.36
N TRP A 16 13.78 14.22 2.50
CA TRP A 16 13.71 14.67 1.11
C TRP A 16 13.03 16.04 0.99
N GLY A 17 13.63 16.95 0.22
CA GLY A 17 13.04 18.22 -0.17
C GLY A 17 12.32 18.12 -1.51
N PHE A 18 11.10 17.59 -1.52
CA PHE A 18 10.23 17.63 -2.69
C PHE A 18 8.91 18.30 -2.32
N GLU A 19 8.35 19.04 -3.28
CA GLU A 19 7.00 19.59 -3.17
C GLU A 19 6.02 18.72 -3.97
N PRO A 20 4.87 18.33 -3.40
CA PRO A 20 3.88 17.55 -4.12
C PRO A 20 3.27 18.40 -5.23
N ALA A 21 3.43 17.97 -6.48
CA ALA A 21 2.82 18.65 -7.63
C ALA A 21 1.29 18.48 -7.69
N MET A 22 0.76 17.39 -7.13
CA MET A 22 -0.66 17.05 -7.15
C MET A 22 -0.99 16.02 -6.05
N HIS A 23 -2.22 16.07 -5.57
CA HIS A 23 -2.82 15.03 -4.73
C HIS A 23 -3.94 14.32 -5.50
N ALA A 24 -4.00 12.99 -5.40
CA ALA A 24 -5.08 12.21 -6.00
C ALA A 24 -5.39 10.97 -5.15
N ASP A 25 -6.67 10.61 -5.10
CA ASP A 25 -7.17 9.52 -4.24
C ASP A 25 -7.22 8.16 -4.95
N ASN A 26 -6.79 8.11 -6.22
CA ASN A 26 -6.84 6.90 -7.05
C ASN A 26 -5.43 6.53 -7.58
N PHE A 27 -4.97 5.33 -7.22
CA PHE A 27 -3.66 4.82 -7.65
C PHE A 27 -3.59 4.53 -9.15
N ASP A 28 -4.68 4.09 -9.79
CA ASP A 28 -4.68 3.78 -11.22
C ASP A 28 -4.42 5.03 -12.07
N LEU A 29 -5.00 6.15 -11.64
CA LEU A 29 -4.74 7.46 -12.23
C LEU A 29 -3.27 7.84 -12.07
N LEU A 30 -2.74 7.78 -10.85
CA LEU A 30 -1.33 8.10 -10.56
C LEU A 30 -0.37 7.25 -11.40
N ILE A 31 -0.62 5.94 -11.52
CA ILE A 31 0.19 5.03 -12.32
C ILE A 31 0.16 5.42 -13.80
N ASN A 32 -1.02 5.75 -14.33
CA ASN A 32 -1.14 6.19 -15.73
C ASN A 32 -0.42 7.51 -15.98
N LEU A 33 -0.50 8.47 -15.06
CA LEU A 33 0.20 9.75 -15.18
C LEU A 33 1.73 9.55 -15.17
N VAL A 34 2.23 8.71 -14.28
CA VAL A 34 3.66 8.31 -14.26
C VAL A 34 4.06 7.61 -15.57
N ALA A 35 3.22 6.72 -16.09
CA ALA A 35 3.49 6.04 -17.36
C ALA A 35 3.54 6.98 -18.57
N LEU A 36 2.85 8.13 -18.49
CA LEU A 36 2.90 9.22 -19.46
C LEU A 36 4.09 10.17 -19.24
N GLY A 37 4.95 9.91 -18.25
CA GLY A 37 6.13 10.73 -17.95
C GLY A 37 5.88 11.90 -17.00
N MET A 38 4.72 11.94 -16.32
CA MET A 38 4.41 13.00 -15.33
C MET A 38 5.03 12.67 -13.96
N GLY A 39 6.36 12.61 -13.92
CA GLY A 39 7.14 12.49 -12.70
C GLY A 39 7.05 11.11 -12.04
N ALA A 40 6.98 11.11 -10.71
CA ALA A 40 6.96 9.90 -9.88
C ALA A 40 5.85 9.99 -8.83
N SER A 41 5.36 8.83 -8.39
CA SER A 41 4.32 8.74 -7.37
C SER A 41 4.53 7.54 -6.44
N PHE A 42 3.99 7.64 -5.23
CA PHE A 42 3.97 6.55 -4.26
C PHE A 42 2.67 5.75 -4.41
N VAL A 43 2.80 4.47 -4.76
CA VAL A 43 1.67 3.54 -4.85
C VAL A 43 1.98 2.22 -4.15
N PRO A 44 0.98 1.48 -3.63
CA PRO A 44 1.20 0.13 -3.14
C PRO A 44 1.74 -0.77 -4.26
N VAL A 45 2.74 -1.61 -3.95
CA VAL A 45 3.33 -2.53 -4.94
C VAL A 45 2.27 -3.41 -5.61
N ARG A 46 1.22 -3.80 -4.87
CA ARG A 46 0.10 -4.59 -5.39
C ARG A 46 -0.72 -3.90 -6.47
N ALA A 47 -0.79 -2.57 -6.47
CA ALA A 47 -1.48 -1.82 -7.52
C ALA A 47 -0.81 -2.03 -8.89
N LEU A 48 0.50 -2.33 -8.92
CA LEU A 48 1.23 -2.59 -10.15
C LEU A 48 0.91 -3.96 -10.78
N ALA A 49 0.25 -4.87 -10.05
CA ALA A 49 -0.05 -6.21 -10.56
C ALA A 49 -0.91 -6.16 -11.84
N LEU A 50 -1.83 -5.20 -11.92
CA LEU A 50 -2.72 -4.99 -13.07
C LEU A 50 -2.00 -4.32 -14.27
N TYR A 51 -0.82 -3.74 -14.02
CA TYR A 51 -0.07 -2.99 -15.03
C TYR A 51 1.04 -3.81 -15.68
N GLY A 52 1.25 -5.06 -15.24
CA GLY A 52 2.20 -6.01 -15.84
C GLY A 52 3.64 -5.48 -15.94
N GLN A 53 4.49 -6.15 -16.72
CA GLN A 53 5.81 -5.63 -17.07
C GLN A 53 5.73 -4.53 -18.16
N LYS A 54 4.83 -3.55 -18.02
CA LYS A 54 4.84 -2.38 -18.91
C LYS A 54 6.20 -1.70 -18.76
N LYS A 55 7.02 -1.76 -19.82
CA LYS A 55 8.41 -1.25 -19.87
C LYS A 55 8.52 0.26 -19.55
N THR A 56 7.39 0.96 -19.52
CA THR A 56 7.30 2.40 -19.28
C THR A 56 7.29 2.79 -17.80
N ILE A 57 7.09 1.86 -16.87
CA ILE A 57 7.11 2.16 -15.43
C ILE A 57 8.27 1.41 -14.77
N GLN A 58 9.03 2.13 -13.95
CA GLN A 58 10.11 1.56 -13.15
C GLN A 58 9.86 1.82 -11.67
N ARG A 59 10.27 0.86 -10.83
CA ARG A 59 10.21 1.01 -9.37
C ARG A 59 11.49 1.66 -8.88
N ILE A 60 11.37 2.77 -8.17
CA ILE A 60 12.50 3.41 -7.51
C ILE A 60 12.76 2.64 -6.19
N ALA A 61 13.96 2.09 -6.05
CA ALA A 61 14.37 1.43 -4.81
C ALA A 61 14.69 2.49 -3.75
N LEU A 62 13.97 2.44 -2.63
CA LEU A 62 14.18 3.36 -1.51
C LEU A 62 15.10 2.74 -0.45
N PRO A 63 15.98 3.51 0.20
CA PRO A 63 16.85 3.02 1.27
C PRO A 63 16.07 2.36 2.41
N GLU A 64 14.96 2.99 2.82
CA GLU A 64 14.00 2.40 3.75
C GLU A 64 12.69 2.08 3.01
N LYS A 65 12.20 0.86 3.19
CA LYS A 65 10.96 0.39 2.58
C LYS A 65 9.77 0.79 3.43
N PHE A 66 8.77 1.40 2.81
CA PHE A 66 7.46 1.57 3.43
C PHE A 66 6.77 0.21 3.55
N THR A 67 6.57 -0.26 4.78
CA THR A 67 5.80 -1.46 5.07
C THR A 67 4.39 -1.07 5.53
N ARG A 68 3.42 -1.90 5.16
CA ARG A 68 2.01 -1.75 5.55
C ARG A 68 1.47 -3.14 5.85
N GLU A 69 0.81 -3.29 6.98
CA GLU A 69 0.13 -4.52 7.36
C GLU A 69 -1.32 -4.47 6.86
N LEU A 70 -1.77 -5.55 6.21
CA LEU A 70 -3.19 -5.74 5.95
C LEU A 70 -3.74 -6.69 7.00
N VAL A 71 -4.86 -6.31 7.59
CA VAL A 71 -5.55 -7.09 8.60
C VAL A 71 -6.93 -7.46 8.10
N VAL A 72 -7.30 -8.73 8.28
CA VAL A 72 -8.67 -9.21 8.04
C VAL A 72 -9.43 -9.08 9.34
N VAL A 73 -10.49 -8.27 9.34
CA VAL A 73 -11.33 -8.06 10.53
C VAL A 73 -12.68 -8.73 10.31
N VAL A 74 -13.03 -9.64 11.22
CA VAL A 74 -14.36 -10.26 11.26
C VAL A 74 -15.10 -9.79 12.51
N ARG A 75 -16.43 -9.71 12.43
CA ARG A 75 -17.24 -9.42 13.62
C ARG A 75 -17.01 -10.52 14.66
N ARG A 76 -16.91 -10.14 15.93
CA ARG A 76 -16.81 -11.11 17.02
C ARG A 76 -18.10 -11.92 17.11
N HIS A 77 -18.03 -13.22 16.79
CA HIS A 77 -19.11 -14.19 16.96
C HIS A 77 -18.76 -15.18 18.08
N ARG A 78 -19.77 -15.72 18.78
CA ARG A 78 -19.55 -16.80 19.78
C ARG A 78 -18.91 -18.05 19.17
N LYS A 79 -19.23 -18.34 17.91
CA LYS A 79 -18.62 -19.38 17.08
C LYS A 79 -18.38 -18.79 15.69
N LEU A 80 -17.16 -18.90 15.16
CA LEU A 80 -16.84 -18.43 13.81
C LEU A 80 -17.49 -19.37 12.78
N PRO A 81 -18.27 -18.86 11.81
CA PRO A 81 -18.79 -19.68 10.72
C PRO A 81 -17.65 -20.34 9.93
N GLU A 82 -17.83 -21.60 9.54
CA GLU A 82 -16.77 -22.40 8.90
C GLU A 82 -16.27 -21.78 7.59
N HIS A 83 -17.16 -21.21 6.77
CA HIS A 83 -16.79 -20.52 5.54
C HIS A 83 -15.91 -19.28 5.78
N LEU A 84 -16.11 -18.56 6.90
CA LEU A 84 -15.25 -17.42 7.26
C LEU A 84 -13.90 -17.89 7.79
N LYS A 85 -13.88 -18.99 8.54
CA LYS A 85 -12.63 -19.63 8.99
C LYS A 85 -11.80 -20.06 7.78
N GLN A 86 -12.41 -20.81 6.86
CA GLN A 86 -11.77 -21.23 5.61
C GLN A 86 -11.29 -20.04 4.78
N PHE A 87 -12.05 -18.95 4.72
CA PHE A 87 -11.61 -17.74 4.03
C PHE A 87 -10.36 -17.14 4.70
N VAL A 88 -10.37 -16.95 6.02
CA VAL A 88 -9.22 -16.39 6.75
C VAL A 88 -7.98 -17.27 6.60
N ASP A 89 -8.12 -18.59 6.70
CA ASP A 89 -7.02 -19.54 6.55
C ASP A 89 -6.43 -19.53 5.12
N ASN A 90 -7.26 -19.23 4.12
CA ASN A 90 -6.84 -19.18 2.71
C ASN A 90 -6.42 -17.78 2.23
N VAL A 91 -6.61 -16.72 3.02
CA VAL A 91 -6.02 -15.40 2.77
C VAL A 91 -4.54 -15.49 3.17
N LEU A 92 -3.79 -16.28 2.40
CA LEU A 92 -2.35 -16.32 2.45
C LEU A 92 -1.85 -15.01 1.81
N PHE A 93 -1.20 -14.20 2.63
CA PHE A 93 -0.26 -13.19 2.17
C PHE A 93 1.04 -13.87 1.72
#